data_AF-A0A0E9MKE6-F1
#
_entry.id   AF-A0A0E9MKE6-F1
#
_cell.length_a   1.000
_cell.length_b   1.000
_cell.length_c   1.000
_cell.angle_alpha   90.00
_cell.angle_beta   90.00
_cell.angle_gamma   90.00
#
_symmetry.space_group_name_H-M   'P 1'
#
loop_
_entity.id
_entity.type
_entity.pdbx_description
1 polymer ?
#
loop_
_entity_poly.entity_id
_entity_poly.type
_entity_poly.pdbx_seq_one_letter_code
_entity_poly.pdbx_strand_id
1 'polypeptide(L)'
;MILTLLFSSAGVWAAATPTQINDARTKGLAWLFQNQKGDGSWTALPGLEVQSTSAVLDAYMNAGIQRGNSYNAAVAKLANVQPSSVDGKARQLASLRRAGDDVTQYASKLQASGNLYKAWGSLPGYGSSPVDTSLALTALLDALPGYSNNDAFAALCGAILPAQRASGGWSYLGQGTNIPVAASDGSIIPTAYTILLLQKINTTRFTGGTCNGTSYTFSTVINNGINFLLSKQNPTDHGFGENGTSGSLETALAYLAIAAVNPAHAALVPAQDYLIATQQASGTWSNDPFQTALALQTLPVVTLADTSKDGIPDLVKTKLGITTVADGRNLLPGNGQSVAGVTASLVVANAVLNQAFNYTLQASGGTAPYTFSILSGSLPDGSPQFTLASNGVISGTPTAVGPFNFTYQVRDSLNATASVAGQILVSAAPAEAIFDTDVPTLPEWGAIVMGGLLLASMVVLDRRRNNKR
;
A
#
# COMPACT_ATOMS: atom_id res chain seq x y z
N MET A 1 11.09 -36.62 21.68
CA MET A 1 11.59 -37.58 20.67
C MET A 1 12.78 -36.92 20.01
N ILE A 2 13.96 -37.49 20.23
CA ILE A 2 15.26 -36.87 19.95
C ILE A 2 15.45 -36.73 18.44
N LEU A 3 15.72 -35.50 18.01
CA LEU A 3 16.08 -35.10 16.65
C LEU A 3 17.30 -35.92 16.20
N THR A 4 17.06 -36.98 15.45
CA THR A 4 18.15 -37.81 14.93
C THR A 4 18.77 -37.06 13.75
N LEU A 5 20.03 -36.68 13.93
CA LEU A 5 20.88 -35.93 13.01
C LEU A 5 20.72 -36.39 11.55
N LEU A 6 20.21 -35.50 10.69
CA LEU A 6 20.17 -35.66 9.24
C LEU A 6 21.50 -35.23 8.60
N PHE A 7 22.62 -35.79 9.06
CA PHE A 7 23.88 -35.68 8.33
C PHE A 7 24.20 -37.04 7.73
N SER A 8 23.97 -37.19 6.42
CA SER A 8 24.65 -38.25 5.67
C SER A 8 26.15 -37.96 5.71
N SER A 9 26.97 -39.01 5.64
CA SER A 9 28.44 -38.90 5.61
C SER A 9 29.00 -38.13 4.40
N ALA A 10 28.12 -37.61 3.53
CA ALA A 10 28.45 -36.82 2.35
C ALA A 10 28.03 -35.32 2.46
N GLY A 11 27.47 -34.88 3.60
CA GLY A 11 27.07 -33.47 3.79
C GLY A 11 25.79 -33.06 3.06
N VAL A 12 25.05 -34.01 2.49
CA VAL A 12 23.81 -33.80 1.74
C VAL A 12 22.60 -34.07 2.64
N TRP A 13 21.63 -33.15 2.64
CA TRP A 13 20.34 -33.32 3.33
C TRP A 13 19.52 -34.43 2.66
N ALA A 14 18.89 -35.30 3.45
CA ALA A 14 17.97 -36.29 2.90
C ALA A 14 16.70 -35.61 2.36
N ALA A 15 16.10 -36.21 1.32
CA ALA A 15 14.86 -35.73 0.74
C ALA A 15 13.77 -35.58 1.82
N ALA A 16 13.15 -34.39 1.88
CA ALA A 16 12.13 -34.09 2.86
C ALA A 16 10.85 -34.89 2.58
N THR A 17 10.36 -35.57 3.61
CA THR A 17 9.09 -36.29 3.56
C THR A 17 7.91 -35.31 3.46
N PRO A 18 6.74 -35.72 2.94
CA PRO A 18 5.53 -34.90 2.95
C PRO A 18 5.16 -34.38 4.36
N THR A 19 5.43 -35.18 5.40
CA THR A 19 5.24 -34.78 6.80
C THR A 19 6.18 -33.65 7.20
N GLN A 20 7.46 -33.70 6.85
CA GLN A 20 8.43 -32.63 7.13
C GLN A 20 8.08 -31.35 6.37
N ILE A 21 7.66 -31.45 5.11
CA ILE A 21 7.18 -30.30 4.31
C ILE A 21 5.98 -29.64 5.00
N ASN A 22 4.99 -30.42 5.43
CA ASN A 22 3.81 -29.92 6.13
C ASN A 22 4.14 -29.32 7.50
N ASP A 23 5.05 -29.95 8.24
CA ASP A 23 5.53 -29.44 9.53
C ASP A 23 6.24 -28.09 9.36
N ALA A 24 7.15 -27.98 8.38
CA ALA A 24 7.84 -26.74 8.06
C ALA A 24 6.87 -25.62 7.67
N ARG A 25 5.89 -25.92 6.81
CA ARG A 25 4.84 -24.97 6.40
C ARG A 25 4.07 -24.45 7.61
N THR A 26 3.58 -25.35 8.46
CA THR A 26 2.70 -24.99 9.57
C THR A 26 3.44 -24.24 10.67
N LYS A 27 4.71 -24.58 10.93
CA LYS A 27 5.58 -23.82 11.84
C LYS A 27 5.87 -22.41 11.33
N GLY A 28 6.20 -22.26 10.05
CA GLY A 28 6.46 -20.93 9.45
C GLY A 28 5.23 -20.04 9.47
N LEU A 29 4.06 -20.57 9.10
CA LEU A 29 2.79 -19.83 9.21
C LEU A 29 2.46 -19.46 10.66
N ALA A 30 2.61 -20.38 11.61
CA ALA A 30 2.37 -20.11 13.03
C ALA A 30 3.27 -18.98 13.55
N TRP A 31 4.55 -18.99 13.17
CA TRP A 31 5.48 -17.93 13.53
C TRP A 31 5.04 -16.58 12.93
N LEU A 32 4.58 -16.55 11.68
CA LEU A 32 4.06 -15.32 11.06
C LEU A 32 2.83 -14.78 11.81
N PHE A 33 1.88 -15.63 12.21
CA PHE A 33 0.74 -15.20 13.04
C PHE A 33 1.20 -14.60 14.38
N GLN A 34 2.20 -15.19 15.03
CA GLN A 34 2.73 -14.70 16.31
C GLN A 34 3.52 -13.39 16.19
N ASN A 35 4.11 -13.12 15.03
CA ASN A 35 5.01 -11.99 14.81
C ASN A 35 4.40 -10.87 13.95
N GLN A 36 3.07 -10.88 13.77
CA GLN A 36 2.37 -9.74 13.19
C GLN A 36 2.34 -8.58 14.20
N LYS A 37 2.73 -7.39 13.74
CA LYS A 37 2.65 -6.17 14.55
C LYS A 37 1.19 -5.75 14.73
N GLY A 38 0.91 -4.98 15.78
CA GLY A 38 -0.45 -4.51 16.07
C GLY A 38 -1.09 -3.65 14.96
N ASP A 39 -0.28 -3.05 14.09
CA ASP A 39 -0.73 -2.30 12.91
C ASP A 39 -1.01 -3.18 11.67
N GLY A 40 -0.94 -4.51 11.82
CA GLY A 40 -1.15 -5.48 10.75
C GLY A 40 0.07 -5.76 9.88
N SER A 41 1.18 -5.04 10.07
CA SER A 41 2.40 -5.25 9.28
C SER A 41 3.29 -6.36 9.83
N TRP A 42 4.18 -6.85 8.97
CA TRP A 42 5.40 -7.53 9.39
C TRP A 42 6.60 -6.72 8.97
N THR A 43 7.66 -6.73 9.77
CA THR A 43 9.00 -6.34 9.32
C THR A 43 10.05 -6.73 10.37
N ALA A 44 11.24 -7.10 9.91
CA ALA A 44 12.43 -7.20 10.75
C ALA A 44 13.11 -5.84 10.99
N LEU A 45 13.02 -4.91 10.03
CA LEU A 45 13.68 -3.59 10.08
C LEU A 45 12.70 -2.45 9.72
N PRO A 46 12.78 -1.27 10.38
CA PRO A 46 11.96 -0.13 9.99
C PRO A 46 12.14 0.24 8.51
N GLY A 47 11.03 0.50 7.81
CA GLY A 47 11.01 0.88 6.39
C GLY A 47 10.83 -0.28 5.40
N LEU A 48 10.87 -1.54 5.87
CA LEU A 48 10.63 -2.73 5.05
C LEU A 48 9.25 -3.36 5.27
N GLU A 49 8.32 -2.62 5.88
CA GLU A 49 6.98 -3.09 6.22
C GLU A 49 6.21 -3.52 4.97
N VAL A 50 6.25 -2.73 3.91
CA VAL A 50 5.52 -3.04 2.67
C VAL A 50 6.07 -4.30 2.01
N GLN A 51 7.39 -4.46 1.97
CA GLN A 51 8.05 -5.62 1.38
C GLN A 51 7.70 -6.90 2.13
N SER A 52 7.90 -6.89 3.45
CA SER A 52 7.65 -8.03 4.32
C SER A 52 6.16 -8.40 4.34
N THR A 53 5.28 -7.41 4.50
CA THR A 53 3.82 -7.64 4.56
C THR A 53 3.27 -8.20 3.24
N SER A 54 3.77 -7.71 2.11
CA SER A 54 3.39 -8.23 0.79
C SER A 54 3.80 -9.69 0.62
N ALA A 55 5.04 -10.05 0.97
CA ALA A 55 5.52 -11.42 0.89
C ALA A 55 4.73 -12.37 1.80
N VAL A 56 4.39 -11.92 3.01
CA VAL A 56 3.56 -12.70 3.95
C VAL A 56 2.16 -12.92 3.41
N LEU A 57 1.53 -11.91 2.80
CA LEU A 57 0.24 -12.08 2.14
C LEU A 57 0.29 -13.09 1.00
N ASP A 58 1.35 -13.09 0.18
CA ASP A 58 1.55 -14.09 -0.86
C ASP A 58 1.66 -15.51 -0.27
N ALA A 59 2.41 -15.68 0.82
CA ALA A 59 2.51 -16.96 1.53
C ALA A 59 1.17 -17.40 2.13
N TYR A 60 0.41 -16.48 2.72
CA TYR A 60 -0.94 -16.72 3.24
C TYR A 60 -1.89 -17.19 2.15
N MET A 61 -1.93 -16.47 1.02
CA MET A 61 -2.78 -16.83 -0.12
C MET A 61 -2.42 -18.20 -0.69
N ASN A 62 -1.13 -18.54 -0.79
CA ASN A 62 -0.67 -19.86 -1.22
C ASN A 62 -1.05 -20.98 -0.23
N ALA A 63 -1.31 -20.64 1.04
CA ALA A 63 -1.83 -21.55 2.06
C ALA A 63 -3.38 -21.58 2.13
N GLY A 64 -4.07 -20.81 1.29
CA GLY A 64 -5.53 -20.64 1.31
C GLY A 64 -6.06 -19.67 2.36
N ILE A 65 -5.19 -18.89 3.00
CA ILE A 65 -5.55 -17.89 4.02
C ILE A 65 -5.88 -16.57 3.32
N GLN A 66 -7.17 -16.30 3.17
CA GLN A 66 -7.70 -15.11 2.49
C GLN A 66 -8.78 -14.39 3.33
N ARG A 67 -8.78 -14.65 4.64
CA ARG A 67 -9.78 -14.12 5.59
C ARG A 67 -9.19 -14.07 7.00
N GLY A 68 -9.94 -13.51 7.92
CA GLY A 68 -9.59 -13.44 9.34
C GLY A 68 -8.79 -12.19 9.69
N ASN A 69 -8.65 -11.94 11.00
CA ASN A 69 -8.10 -10.68 11.52
C ASN A 69 -6.70 -10.40 10.97
N SER A 70 -5.80 -11.40 11.00
CA SER A 70 -4.43 -11.24 10.55
C SER A 70 -4.32 -10.86 9.06
N TYR A 71 -5.04 -11.58 8.20
CA TYR A 71 -5.08 -11.29 6.76
C TYR A 71 -5.69 -9.91 6.48
N ASN A 72 -6.84 -9.61 7.10
CA ASN A 72 -7.54 -8.35 6.88
C ASN A 72 -6.71 -7.15 7.35
N ALA A 73 -6.00 -7.28 8.48
CA ALA A 73 -5.09 -6.26 9.00
C ALA A 73 -3.96 -5.94 8.02
N ALA A 74 -3.37 -6.98 7.43
CA ALA A 74 -2.29 -6.86 6.47
C ALA A 74 -2.73 -6.16 5.18
N VAL A 75 -3.88 -6.56 4.63
CA VAL A 75 -4.49 -5.90 3.47
C VAL A 75 -4.79 -4.44 3.79
N ALA A 76 -5.41 -4.15 4.93
CA ALA A 76 -5.71 -2.78 5.36
C ALA A 76 -4.43 -1.95 5.55
N LYS A 77 -3.36 -2.52 6.11
CA LYS A 77 -2.06 -1.85 6.23
C LYS A 77 -1.49 -1.47 4.87
N LEU A 78 -1.53 -2.40 3.91
CA LEU A 78 -1.05 -2.15 2.56
C LEU A 78 -1.94 -1.14 1.82
N ALA A 79 -3.25 -1.14 2.01
CA ALA A 79 -4.13 -0.18 1.35
C ALA A 79 -3.84 1.27 1.79
N ASN A 80 -3.47 1.46 3.07
CA ASN A 80 -3.28 2.77 3.69
C ASN A 80 -1.86 3.33 3.61
N VAL A 81 -0.84 2.50 3.39
CA VAL A 81 0.55 2.95 3.30
C VAL A 81 0.83 3.65 1.95
N GLN A 82 1.68 4.67 1.94
CA GLN A 82 2.19 5.29 0.71
C GLN A 82 3.70 5.02 0.60
N PRO A 83 4.11 3.92 -0.05
CA PRO A 83 5.52 3.61 -0.19
C PRO A 83 6.25 4.63 -1.07
N SER A 84 7.42 5.07 -0.62
CA SER A 84 8.29 5.97 -1.39
C SER A 84 9.05 5.24 -2.51
N SER A 85 9.54 4.03 -2.22
CA SER A 85 10.32 3.20 -3.13
C SER A 85 9.49 2.57 -4.24
N VAL A 86 10.14 2.25 -5.37
CA VAL A 86 9.49 1.54 -6.47
C VAL A 86 9.17 0.09 -6.08
N ASP A 87 10.10 -0.63 -5.46
CA ASP A 87 9.86 -1.97 -4.89
C ASP A 87 8.61 -1.99 -4.01
N GLY A 88 8.46 -1.02 -3.10
CA GLY A 88 7.31 -0.92 -2.22
C GLY A 88 6.00 -0.71 -2.99
N LYS A 89 5.97 0.22 -3.96
CA LYS A 89 4.79 0.46 -4.81
C LYS A 89 4.42 -0.77 -5.63
N ALA A 90 5.40 -1.46 -6.20
CA ALA A 90 5.17 -2.65 -7.02
C ALA A 90 4.58 -3.81 -6.20
N ARG A 91 5.13 -4.07 -5.02
CA ARG A 91 4.64 -5.13 -4.12
C ARG A 91 3.27 -4.81 -3.53
N GLN A 92 3.03 -3.55 -3.17
CA GLN A 92 1.72 -3.07 -2.75
C GLN A 92 0.68 -3.30 -3.85
N LEU A 93 0.98 -2.88 -5.08
CA LEU A 93 0.11 -3.08 -6.23
C LEU A 93 -0.22 -4.57 -6.44
N ALA A 94 0.80 -5.42 -6.50
CA ALA A 94 0.63 -6.86 -6.73
C ALA A 94 -0.21 -7.52 -5.63
N SER A 95 0.06 -7.21 -4.36
CA SER A 95 -0.63 -7.82 -3.21
C SER A 95 -2.10 -7.40 -3.15
N LEU A 96 -2.40 -6.11 -3.30
CA LEU A 96 -3.78 -5.61 -3.29
C LEU A 96 -4.59 -6.16 -4.48
N ARG A 97 -3.96 -6.28 -5.65
CA ARG A 97 -4.57 -6.88 -6.84
C ARG A 97 -4.96 -8.34 -6.62
N ARG A 98 -4.08 -9.12 -5.96
CA ARG A 98 -4.34 -10.52 -5.59
C ARG A 98 -5.38 -10.64 -4.48
N ALA A 99 -5.45 -9.68 -3.57
CA ALA A 99 -6.48 -9.59 -2.53
C ALA A 99 -7.87 -9.21 -3.09
N GLY A 100 -7.95 -8.74 -4.34
CA GLY A 100 -9.19 -8.43 -5.04
C GLY A 100 -9.57 -6.94 -5.06
N ASP A 101 -8.67 -6.05 -4.62
CA ASP A 101 -8.92 -4.61 -4.63
C ASP A 101 -8.86 -4.01 -6.05
N ASP A 102 -9.55 -2.87 -6.23
CA ASP A 102 -9.31 -2.00 -7.38
C ASP A 102 -7.97 -1.29 -7.23
N VAL A 103 -7.03 -1.66 -8.11
CA VAL A 103 -5.66 -1.18 -8.05
C VAL A 103 -5.32 -0.10 -9.07
N THR A 104 -6.31 0.45 -9.78
CA THR A 104 -6.10 1.41 -10.87
C THR A 104 -5.24 2.60 -10.44
N GLN A 105 -5.50 3.16 -9.25
CA GLN A 105 -4.72 4.28 -8.71
C GLN A 105 -3.27 3.90 -8.38
N TYR A 106 -3.03 2.68 -7.92
CA TYR A 106 -1.70 2.19 -7.53
C TYR A 106 -0.85 1.93 -8.78
N ALA A 107 -1.47 1.36 -9.82
CA ALA A 107 -0.85 1.17 -11.12
C ALA A 107 -0.43 2.52 -11.76
N SER A 108 -1.32 3.52 -11.72
CA SER A 108 -1.00 4.87 -12.21
C SER A 108 0.17 5.51 -11.46
N LYS A 109 0.22 5.40 -10.12
CA LYS A 109 1.34 5.90 -9.30
C LYS A 109 2.66 5.19 -9.60
N LEU A 110 2.62 3.88 -9.80
CA LEU A 110 3.80 3.09 -10.15
C LEU A 110 4.31 3.45 -11.55
N GLN A 111 3.41 3.55 -12.53
CA GLN A 111 3.75 3.96 -13.89
C GLN A 111 4.38 5.37 -13.93
N ALA A 112 3.83 6.31 -13.15
CA ALA A 112 4.38 7.66 -13.01
C ALA A 112 5.76 7.70 -12.33
N SER A 113 6.16 6.63 -11.62
CA SER A 113 7.49 6.54 -10.99
C SER A 113 8.59 6.09 -11.97
N GLY A 114 8.24 5.74 -13.20
CA GLY A 114 9.20 5.34 -14.24
C GLY A 114 10.03 6.51 -14.74
N ASN A 115 11.24 6.23 -15.21
CA ASN A 115 12.14 7.22 -15.82
C ASN A 115 11.88 7.37 -17.33
N LEU A 116 12.71 8.18 -18.00
CA LEU A 116 12.59 8.48 -19.42
C LEU A 116 12.66 7.24 -20.33
N TYR A 117 13.28 6.14 -19.87
CA TYR A 117 13.35 4.87 -20.59
C TYR A 117 12.18 3.94 -20.28
N LYS A 118 11.14 4.44 -19.60
CA LYS A 118 10.03 3.65 -19.06
C LYS A 118 10.49 2.51 -18.15
N ALA A 119 11.68 2.63 -17.58
CA ALA A 119 12.25 1.71 -16.62
C ALA A 119 12.23 2.33 -15.22
N TRP A 120 12.57 1.54 -14.20
CA TRP A 120 12.52 1.99 -12.82
C TRP A 120 13.83 1.77 -12.08
N GLY A 121 14.18 2.73 -11.23
CA GLY A 121 15.20 2.60 -10.19
C GLY A 121 14.57 2.57 -8.80
N SER A 122 15.39 2.53 -7.75
CA SER A 122 14.91 2.34 -6.38
C SER A 122 13.99 3.47 -5.88
N LEU A 123 14.15 4.68 -6.44
CA LEU A 123 13.31 5.85 -6.19
C LEU A 123 12.84 6.49 -7.51
N PRO A 124 11.71 7.23 -7.52
CA PRO A 124 11.25 7.94 -8.72
C PRO A 124 12.34 8.85 -9.29
N GLY A 125 12.61 8.73 -10.59
CA GLY A 125 13.61 9.55 -11.30
C GLY A 125 15.08 9.12 -11.15
N TYR A 126 15.38 8.10 -10.33
CA TYR A 126 16.74 7.55 -10.23
C TYR A 126 17.07 6.63 -11.42
N GLY A 127 18.36 6.34 -11.61
CA GLY A 127 18.85 5.43 -12.64
C GLY A 127 18.20 4.05 -12.56
N SER A 128 17.96 3.43 -13.72
CA SER A 128 17.26 2.14 -13.80
C SER A 128 18.03 1.02 -13.10
N SER A 129 17.31 0.14 -12.39
CA SER A 129 17.84 -1.10 -11.83
C SER A 129 17.08 -2.31 -12.40
N PRO A 130 17.74 -3.47 -12.60
CA PRO A 130 17.05 -4.68 -13.03
C PRO A 130 15.99 -5.15 -12.03
N VAL A 131 16.24 -5.02 -10.72
CA VAL A 131 15.32 -5.46 -9.66
C VAL A 131 14.03 -4.63 -9.67
N ASP A 132 14.16 -3.31 -9.57
CA ASP A 132 13.01 -2.41 -9.47
C ASP A 132 12.21 -2.43 -10.77
N THR A 133 12.88 -2.48 -11.92
CA THR A 133 12.21 -2.62 -13.23
C THR A 133 11.46 -3.94 -13.33
N SER A 134 12.07 -5.05 -12.88
CA SER A 134 11.41 -6.37 -12.93
C SER A 134 10.16 -6.42 -12.09
N LEU A 135 10.22 -5.89 -10.86
CA LEU A 135 9.07 -5.83 -9.96
C LEU A 135 7.99 -4.90 -10.48
N ALA A 136 8.35 -3.68 -10.87
CA ALA A 136 7.41 -2.68 -11.36
C ALA A 136 6.67 -3.15 -12.60
N LEU A 137 7.42 -3.65 -13.59
CA LEU A 137 6.83 -4.12 -14.85
C LEU A 137 5.98 -5.37 -14.63
N THR A 138 6.39 -6.30 -13.77
CA THR A 138 5.57 -7.48 -13.44
C THR A 138 4.22 -7.05 -12.85
N ALA A 139 4.25 -6.17 -11.85
CA ALA A 139 3.04 -5.69 -11.18
C ALA A 139 2.12 -4.91 -12.12
N LEU A 140 2.68 -4.07 -13.01
CA LEU A 140 1.89 -3.35 -14.02
C LEU A 140 1.24 -4.30 -15.02
N LEU A 141 1.96 -5.33 -15.49
CA LEU A 141 1.42 -6.31 -16.44
C LEU A 141 0.27 -7.14 -15.84
N ASP A 142 0.28 -7.38 -14.51
CA ASP A 142 -0.81 -8.05 -13.79
C ASP A 142 -2.00 -7.14 -13.51
N ALA A 143 -1.72 -5.90 -13.13
CA ALA A 143 -2.75 -4.93 -12.79
C ALA A 143 -3.48 -4.36 -14.02
N LEU A 144 -2.78 -4.19 -15.13
CA LEU A 144 -3.26 -3.54 -16.34
C LEU A 144 -3.13 -4.48 -17.55
N PRO A 145 -4.16 -5.29 -17.86
CA PRO A 145 -4.14 -6.16 -19.04
C PRO A 145 -3.85 -5.37 -20.34
N GLY A 146 -4.33 -4.13 -20.43
CA GLY A 146 -4.08 -3.21 -21.54
C GLY A 146 -2.72 -2.48 -21.53
N TYR A 147 -1.80 -2.82 -20.63
CA TYR A 147 -0.47 -2.20 -20.61
C TYR A 147 0.25 -2.44 -21.95
N SER A 148 0.79 -1.35 -22.51
CA SER A 148 1.34 -1.32 -23.87
C SER A 148 2.55 -2.24 -24.02
N ASN A 149 2.54 -3.07 -25.06
CA ASN A 149 3.71 -3.89 -25.41
C ASN A 149 4.92 -3.01 -25.77
N ASN A 150 4.70 -1.83 -26.37
CA ASN A 150 5.78 -0.91 -26.68
C ASN A 150 6.42 -0.32 -25.42
N ASP A 151 5.61 0.04 -24.42
CA ASP A 151 6.13 0.56 -23.15
C ASP A 151 6.84 -0.54 -22.34
N ALA A 152 6.26 -1.74 -22.32
CA ALA A 152 6.90 -2.91 -21.70
C ALA A 152 8.24 -3.21 -22.36
N PHE A 153 8.29 -3.23 -23.70
CA PHE A 153 9.54 -3.48 -24.42
C PHE A 153 10.56 -2.37 -24.26
N ALA A 154 10.12 -1.10 -24.18
CA ALA A 154 11.00 0.03 -23.88
C ALA A 154 11.68 -0.13 -22.50
N ALA A 155 10.92 -0.53 -21.48
CA ALA A 155 11.45 -0.83 -20.14
C ALA A 155 12.50 -1.97 -20.18
N LEU A 156 12.21 -3.03 -20.94
CA LEU A 156 13.14 -4.15 -21.13
C LEU A 156 14.45 -3.70 -21.79
N CYS A 157 14.39 -2.88 -22.85
CA CYS A 157 15.60 -2.35 -23.48
C CYS A 157 16.36 -1.37 -22.58
N GLY A 158 15.65 -0.59 -21.76
CA GLY A 158 16.25 0.43 -20.90
C GLY A 158 16.99 -0.13 -19.69
N ALA A 159 16.63 -1.32 -19.20
CA ALA A 159 17.15 -1.82 -17.91
C ALA A 159 17.39 -3.33 -17.80
N ILE A 160 16.87 -4.14 -18.73
CA ILE A 160 16.86 -5.61 -18.59
C ILE A 160 17.75 -6.27 -19.64
N LEU A 161 17.37 -6.21 -20.92
CA LEU A 161 17.96 -7.06 -21.96
C LEU A 161 19.45 -6.76 -22.17
N PRO A 162 19.87 -5.49 -22.36
CA PRO A 162 21.29 -5.20 -22.54
C PRO A 162 22.09 -5.35 -21.24
N ALA A 163 21.42 -5.41 -20.07
CA ALA A 163 22.06 -5.41 -18.75
C ALA A 163 22.53 -6.80 -18.29
N GLN A 164 22.22 -7.85 -19.05
CA GLN A 164 22.75 -9.19 -18.80
C GLN A 164 24.28 -9.18 -18.93
N ARG A 165 24.96 -9.64 -17.89
CA ARG A 165 26.43 -9.67 -17.83
C ARG A 165 26.96 -10.88 -18.60
N ALA A 166 28.26 -10.90 -18.86
CA ALA A 166 28.94 -12.03 -19.52
C ALA A 166 28.78 -13.36 -18.75
N SER A 167 28.59 -13.28 -17.42
CA SER A 167 28.26 -14.44 -16.58
C SER A 167 26.85 -15.00 -16.79
N GLY A 168 26.00 -14.34 -17.58
CA GLY A 168 24.60 -14.69 -17.79
C GLY A 168 23.63 -14.13 -16.75
N GLY A 169 24.13 -13.65 -15.60
CA GLY A 169 23.33 -13.02 -14.56
C GLY A 169 23.15 -11.50 -14.75
N TRP A 170 22.32 -10.92 -13.89
CA TRP A 170 22.14 -9.46 -13.75
C TRP A 170 22.74 -8.99 -12.43
N SER A 171 23.26 -7.76 -12.38
CA SER A 171 23.72 -7.14 -11.14
C SER A 171 22.67 -6.14 -10.61
N TYR A 172 22.86 -5.63 -9.40
CA TYR A 172 21.98 -4.60 -8.84
C TYR A 172 22.05 -3.27 -9.60
N LEU A 173 23.16 -3.04 -10.31
CA LEU A 173 23.41 -1.82 -11.06
C LEU A 173 23.01 -2.00 -12.52
N GLY A 174 22.44 -0.93 -13.10
CA GLY A 174 22.13 -0.84 -14.52
C GLY A 174 23.36 -0.70 -15.42
N GLN A 175 23.14 -0.15 -16.62
CA GLN A 175 24.19 0.09 -17.62
C GLN A 175 25.21 1.14 -17.15
N GLY A 176 26.49 0.90 -17.41
CA GLY A 176 27.56 1.88 -17.15
C GLY A 176 28.96 1.28 -17.36
N THR A 177 29.90 2.11 -17.85
CA THR A 177 31.31 1.72 -18.10
C THR A 177 32.23 1.90 -16.89
N ASN A 178 31.73 2.54 -15.81
CA ASN A 178 32.49 2.82 -14.58
C ASN A 178 31.94 2.02 -13.38
N ILE A 179 31.59 0.75 -13.61
CA ILE A 179 31.13 -0.13 -12.56
C ILE A 179 32.35 -0.83 -11.95
N PRO A 180 32.55 -0.82 -10.63
CA PRO A 180 33.61 -1.59 -9.98
C PRO A 180 33.56 -3.06 -10.43
N VAL A 181 34.70 -3.71 -10.65
CA VAL A 181 34.76 -5.11 -11.14
C VAL A 181 33.99 -6.07 -10.21
N ALA A 182 33.97 -5.81 -8.90
CA ALA A 182 33.16 -6.57 -7.94
C ALA A 182 31.62 -6.44 -8.16
N ALA A 183 31.17 -5.42 -8.91
CA ALA A 183 29.77 -5.17 -9.26
C ALA A 183 29.48 -5.43 -10.76
N SER A 184 30.48 -5.89 -11.54
CA SER A 184 30.29 -6.30 -12.94
C SER A 184 29.80 -7.73 -13.10
N ASP A 185 29.87 -8.54 -12.04
CA ASP A 185 29.31 -9.89 -12.04
C ASP A 185 27.82 -9.90 -11.68
N GLY A 186 27.10 -10.91 -12.19
CA GLY A 186 25.71 -11.15 -11.84
C GLY A 186 25.55 -11.51 -10.36
N SER A 187 24.35 -11.29 -9.82
CA SER A 187 23.94 -11.70 -8.49
C SER A 187 22.60 -12.44 -8.53
N ILE A 188 22.38 -13.36 -7.59
CA ILE A 188 21.20 -14.22 -7.51
C ILE A 188 19.89 -13.42 -7.48
N ILE A 189 19.78 -12.41 -6.61
CA ILE A 189 18.52 -11.66 -6.41
C ILE A 189 18.06 -10.92 -7.68
N PRO A 190 18.86 -10.03 -8.30
CA PRO A 190 18.49 -9.38 -9.57
C PRO A 190 18.26 -10.38 -10.69
N THR A 191 19.03 -11.47 -10.75
CA THR A 191 18.84 -12.50 -11.77
C THR A 191 17.50 -13.22 -11.61
N ALA A 192 17.15 -13.61 -10.38
CA ALA A 192 15.89 -14.31 -10.08
C ALA A 192 14.67 -13.46 -10.45
N TYR A 193 14.61 -12.19 -10.00
CA TYR A 193 13.50 -11.30 -10.35
C TYR A 193 13.41 -11.03 -11.85
N THR A 194 14.55 -10.91 -12.52
CA THR A 194 14.59 -10.70 -13.97
C THR A 194 14.07 -11.91 -14.74
N ILE A 195 14.45 -13.13 -14.33
CA ILE A 195 13.94 -14.37 -14.91
C ILE A 195 12.42 -14.47 -14.73
N LEU A 196 11.91 -14.18 -13.53
CA LEU A 196 10.47 -14.20 -13.25
C LEU A 196 9.70 -13.24 -14.18
N LEU A 197 10.20 -12.01 -14.36
CA LEU A 197 9.64 -11.05 -15.30
C LEU A 197 9.66 -11.57 -16.74
N LEU A 198 10.85 -11.98 -17.22
CA LEU A 198 11.03 -12.38 -18.62
C LEU A 198 10.20 -13.62 -18.96
N GLN A 199 10.14 -14.60 -18.06
CA GLN A 199 9.35 -15.81 -18.26
C GLN A 199 7.86 -15.50 -18.33
N LYS A 200 7.38 -14.56 -17.51
CA LYS A 200 5.99 -14.08 -17.58
C LYS A 200 5.70 -13.42 -18.93
N ILE A 201 6.56 -12.53 -19.41
CA ILE A 201 6.36 -11.86 -20.71
C ILE A 201 6.43 -12.87 -21.86
N ASN A 202 7.41 -13.78 -21.82
CA ASN A 202 7.62 -14.83 -22.83
C ASN A 202 6.40 -15.73 -23.01
N THR A 203 5.68 -16.02 -21.93
CA THR A 203 4.49 -16.90 -21.93
C THR A 203 3.18 -16.16 -22.17
N THR A 204 3.13 -14.82 -22.02
CA THR A 204 1.86 -14.06 -22.05
C THR A 204 1.78 -12.97 -23.10
N ARG A 205 2.91 -12.54 -23.70
CA ARG A 205 2.96 -11.34 -24.57
C ARG A 205 3.76 -11.55 -25.84
N PHE A 206 5.08 -11.66 -25.72
CA PHE A 206 6.03 -11.75 -26.84
C PHE A 206 7.33 -12.42 -26.41
N THR A 207 8.05 -13.00 -27.37
CA THR A 207 9.16 -13.94 -27.11
C THR A 207 10.55 -13.35 -27.33
N GLY A 208 10.65 -12.08 -27.74
CA GLY A 208 11.91 -11.42 -28.04
C GLY A 208 11.74 -10.04 -28.68
N GLY A 209 12.85 -9.44 -29.09
CA GLY A 209 12.87 -8.20 -29.86
C GLY A 209 14.27 -7.60 -29.95
N THR A 210 14.36 -6.41 -30.55
CA THR A 210 15.65 -5.75 -30.84
C THR A 210 15.85 -4.49 -30.01
N CYS A 211 16.94 -4.40 -29.26
CA CYS A 211 17.36 -3.19 -28.54
C CYS A 211 18.66 -2.66 -29.15
N ASN A 212 18.68 -1.40 -29.58
CA ASN A 212 19.87 -0.74 -30.14
C ASN A 212 20.59 -1.58 -31.23
N GLY A 213 19.82 -2.21 -32.12
CA GLY A 213 20.35 -3.07 -33.19
C GLY A 213 20.73 -4.49 -32.77
N THR A 214 20.73 -4.82 -31.48
CA THR A 214 21.00 -6.18 -30.98
C THR A 214 19.68 -6.94 -30.79
N SER A 215 19.57 -8.12 -31.38
CA SER A 215 18.39 -8.98 -31.26
C SER A 215 18.48 -9.88 -30.03
N TYR A 216 17.40 -9.95 -29.25
CA TYR A 216 17.28 -10.75 -28.04
C TYR A 216 16.13 -11.76 -28.20
N THR A 217 16.41 -13.03 -27.91
CA THR A 217 15.38 -14.07 -27.75
C THR A 217 15.24 -14.38 -26.26
N PHE A 218 14.03 -14.29 -25.72
CA PHE A 218 13.82 -14.40 -24.28
C PHE A 218 14.16 -15.77 -23.73
N SER A 219 13.91 -16.85 -24.47
CA SER A 219 14.37 -18.19 -24.07
C SER A 219 15.88 -18.25 -23.87
N THR A 220 16.67 -17.66 -24.78
CA THR A 220 18.13 -17.59 -24.67
C THR A 220 18.57 -16.77 -23.47
N VAL A 221 18.00 -15.58 -23.30
CA VAL A 221 18.32 -14.67 -22.18
C VAL A 221 17.96 -15.32 -20.84
N ILE A 222 16.80 -15.97 -20.73
CA ILE A 222 16.36 -16.71 -19.55
C ILE A 222 17.30 -17.88 -19.26
N ASN A 223 17.64 -18.70 -20.27
CA ASN A 223 18.52 -19.86 -20.08
C ASN A 223 19.92 -19.46 -19.60
N ASN A 224 20.47 -18.34 -20.09
CA ASN A 224 21.72 -17.78 -19.58
C ASN A 224 21.61 -17.42 -18.09
N GLY A 225 20.49 -16.81 -17.68
CA GLY A 225 20.21 -16.49 -16.27
C GLY A 225 20.05 -17.74 -15.40
N ILE A 226 19.37 -18.77 -15.90
CA ILE A 226 19.22 -20.05 -15.21
C ILE A 226 20.59 -20.72 -15.02
N ASN A 227 21.43 -20.76 -16.06
CA ASN A 227 22.79 -21.29 -15.96
C ASN A 227 23.62 -20.53 -14.93
N PHE A 228 23.48 -19.20 -14.87
CA PHE A 228 24.09 -18.39 -13.82
C PHE A 228 23.59 -18.82 -12.43
N LEU A 229 22.28 -18.92 -12.20
CA LEU A 229 21.74 -19.35 -10.89
C LEU A 229 22.26 -20.73 -10.50
N LEU A 230 22.25 -21.69 -11.42
CA LEU A 230 22.74 -23.05 -11.18
C LEU A 230 24.23 -23.08 -10.81
N SER A 231 25.05 -22.15 -11.34
CA SER A 231 26.45 -22.00 -10.93
C SER A 231 26.62 -21.52 -9.49
N LYS A 232 25.55 -20.99 -8.88
CA LYS A 232 25.51 -20.52 -7.49
C LYS A 232 24.93 -21.54 -6.52
N GLN A 233 24.52 -22.71 -6.99
CA GLN A 233 24.10 -23.79 -6.12
C GLN A 233 25.33 -24.43 -5.49
N ASN A 234 25.36 -24.48 -4.16
CA ASN A 234 26.44 -25.12 -3.44
C ASN A 234 26.39 -26.64 -3.68
N PRO A 235 27.51 -27.28 -4.06
CA PRO A 235 27.52 -28.70 -4.41
C PRO A 235 27.34 -29.63 -3.20
N THR A 236 27.53 -29.13 -1.98
CA THR A 236 27.46 -29.91 -0.73
C THR A 236 26.10 -29.80 -0.08
N ASP A 237 25.65 -28.58 0.21
CA ASP A 237 24.39 -28.35 0.94
C ASP A 237 23.18 -28.11 0.02
N HIS A 238 23.41 -27.93 -1.28
CA HIS A 238 22.41 -27.64 -2.32
C HIS A 238 21.56 -26.38 -2.16
N GLY A 239 21.87 -25.55 -1.16
CA GLY A 239 21.38 -24.18 -1.08
C GLY A 239 22.03 -23.31 -2.16
N PHE A 240 21.43 -22.16 -2.42
CA PHE A 240 22.01 -21.14 -3.28
C PHE A 240 22.60 -20.02 -2.44
N GLY A 241 23.72 -19.49 -2.91
CA GLY A 241 24.46 -18.48 -2.18
C GLY A 241 25.53 -17.77 -3.00
N GLU A 242 25.94 -16.61 -2.54
CA GLU A 242 27.08 -15.89 -3.09
C GLU A 242 28.35 -16.26 -2.31
N ASN A 243 29.50 -16.27 -2.98
CA ASN A 243 30.81 -16.60 -2.38
C ASN A 243 30.85 -17.95 -1.65
N GLY A 244 30.05 -18.92 -2.10
CA GLY A 244 30.01 -20.28 -1.55
C GLY A 244 29.21 -20.43 -0.25
N THR A 245 28.59 -19.37 0.26
CA THR A 245 27.76 -19.44 1.48
C THR A 245 26.28 -19.43 1.12
N SER A 246 25.61 -20.57 1.30
CA SER A 246 24.18 -20.71 1.06
C SER A 246 23.34 -19.92 2.06
N GLY A 247 22.27 -19.29 1.58
CA GLY A 247 21.33 -18.51 2.40
C GLY A 247 19.87 -18.81 2.04
N SER A 248 18.95 -18.65 2.99
CA SER A 248 17.52 -18.92 2.77
C SER A 248 16.87 -17.97 1.76
N LEU A 249 17.28 -16.70 1.74
CA LEU A 249 16.76 -15.71 0.80
C LEU A 249 17.15 -16.05 -0.65
N GLU A 250 18.44 -16.26 -0.88
CA GLU A 250 19.02 -16.63 -2.17
C GLU A 250 18.44 -17.95 -2.66
N THR A 251 18.38 -18.96 -1.79
CA THR A 251 17.80 -20.27 -2.11
C THR A 251 16.35 -20.17 -2.52
N ALA A 252 15.53 -19.42 -1.77
CA ALA A 252 14.11 -19.27 -2.08
C ALA A 252 13.89 -18.54 -3.41
N LEU A 253 14.63 -17.45 -3.67
CA LEU A 253 14.49 -16.69 -4.92
C LEU A 253 15.00 -17.48 -6.13
N ALA A 254 16.14 -18.16 -6.02
CA ALA A 254 16.66 -19.01 -7.09
C ALA A 254 15.69 -20.17 -7.39
N TYR A 255 15.14 -20.80 -6.35
CA TYR A 255 14.11 -21.84 -6.49
C TYR A 255 12.90 -21.31 -7.28
N LEU A 256 12.33 -20.16 -6.88
CA LEU A 256 11.15 -19.59 -7.52
C LEU A 256 11.41 -19.26 -9.00
N ALA A 257 12.58 -18.69 -9.32
CA ALA A 257 12.96 -18.38 -10.69
C ALA A 257 13.14 -19.64 -11.56
N ILE A 258 13.84 -20.66 -11.04
CA ILE A 258 14.04 -21.92 -11.75
C ILE A 258 12.71 -22.64 -11.95
N ALA A 259 11.87 -22.71 -10.92
CA ALA A 259 10.57 -23.37 -10.97
C ALA A 259 9.60 -22.70 -11.95
N ALA A 260 9.66 -21.37 -12.12
CA ALA A 260 8.85 -20.64 -13.09
C ALA A 260 9.18 -21.00 -14.55
N VAL A 261 10.43 -21.41 -14.82
CA VAL A 261 10.89 -21.81 -16.16
C VAL A 261 10.73 -23.33 -16.37
N ASN A 262 11.16 -24.12 -15.39
CA ASN A 262 11.07 -25.58 -15.41
C ASN A 262 10.74 -26.11 -14.00
N PRO A 263 9.46 -26.38 -13.68
CA PRO A 263 9.05 -26.86 -12.36
C PRO A 263 9.55 -28.28 -12.04
N ALA A 264 10.09 -29.01 -13.01
CA ALA A 264 10.67 -30.34 -12.84
C ALA A 264 12.22 -30.31 -12.83
N HIS A 265 12.84 -29.14 -12.72
CA HIS A 265 14.30 -29.03 -12.74
C HIS A 265 14.95 -29.75 -11.53
N ALA A 266 16.00 -30.55 -11.79
CA ALA A 266 16.62 -31.41 -10.78
C ALA A 266 17.20 -30.65 -9.57
N ALA A 267 17.55 -29.36 -9.74
CA ALA A 267 18.04 -28.50 -8.66
C ALA A 267 16.98 -28.12 -7.61
N LEU A 268 15.69 -28.26 -7.91
CA LEU A 268 14.62 -27.73 -7.06
C LEU A 268 14.44 -28.54 -5.77
N VAL A 269 14.37 -29.87 -5.87
CA VAL A 269 14.15 -30.73 -4.70
C VAL A 269 15.27 -30.55 -3.66
N PRO A 270 16.56 -30.65 -4.02
CA PRO A 270 17.65 -30.44 -3.05
C PRO A 270 17.65 -29.03 -2.42
N ALA A 271 17.26 -28.00 -3.17
CA ALA A 271 17.15 -26.64 -2.65
C ALA A 271 15.98 -26.48 -1.65
N GLN A 272 14.86 -27.16 -1.89
CA GLN A 272 13.75 -27.23 -0.93
C GLN A 272 14.17 -27.98 0.33
N ASP A 273 14.91 -29.08 0.18
CA ASP A 273 15.44 -29.86 1.31
C ASP A 273 16.38 -29.01 2.17
N TYR A 274 17.27 -28.22 1.56
CA TYR A 274 18.08 -27.23 2.26
C TYR A 274 17.23 -26.26 3.08
N LEU A 275 16.17 -25.68 2.49
CA LEU A 275 15.29 -24.75 3.21
C LEU A 275 14.62 -25.45 4.39
N ILE A 276 14.09 -26.66 4.21
CA ILE A 276 13.42 -27.41 5.28
C ILE A 276 14.41 -27.76 6.40
N ALA A 277 15.62 -28.19 6.06
CA ALA A 277 16.64 -28.57 7.02
C ALA A 277 17.23 -27.38 7.80
N THR A 278 17.24 -26.19 7.20
CA THR A 278 17.75 -24.96 7.81
C THR A 278 16.69 -24.13 8.53
N GLN A 279 15.43 -24.60 8.56
CA GLN A 279 14.39 -23.96 9.34
C GLN A 279 14.74 -23.98 10.83
N GLN A 280 14.68 -22.82 11.48
CA GLN A 280 14.99 -22.72 12.91
C GLN A 280 13.90 -23.38 13.77
N ALA A 281 14.23 -23.71 15.02
CA ALA A 281 13.29 -24.34 15.94
C ALA A 281 12.00 -23.54 16.17
N SER A 282 12.06 -22.21 16.04
CA SER A 282 10.92 -21.30 16.09
C SER A 282 9.99 -21.37 14.87
N GLY A 283 10.40 -22.08 13.80
CA GLY A 283 9.64 -22.18 12.55
C GLY A 283 10.01 -21.16 11.47
N THR A 284 10.91 -20.23 11.78
CA THR A 284 11.32 -19.14 10.88
C THR A 284 12.54 -19.52 10.04
N TRP A 285 12.72 -18.77 8.96
CA TRP A 285 13.99 -18.62 8.28
C TRP A 285 14.60 -17.27 8.65
N SER A 286 15.81 -17.29 9.21
CA SER A 286 16.59 -16.11 9.58
C SER A 286 15.95 -15.15 10.60
N ASN A 287 14.91 -15.57 11.34
CA ASN A 287 14.09 -14.70 12.20
C ASN A 287 13.51 -13.48 11.45
N ASP A 288 13.32 -13.63 10.14
CA ASP A 288 12.92 -12.54 9.26
C ASP A 288 11.59 -12.90 8.57
N PRO A 289 10.55 -12.04 8.68
CA PRO A 289 9.26 -12.33 8.06
C PRO A 289 9.29 -12.41 6.54
N PHE A 290 10.12 -11.61 5.87
CA PHE A 290 10.24 -11.62 4.41
C PHE A 290 10.89 -12.92 3.93
N GLN A 291 12.01 -13.33 4.54
CA GLN A 291 12.67 -14.59 4.21
C GLN A 291 11.81 -15.80 4.56
N THR A 292 11.12 -15.76 5.71
CA THR A 292 10.18 -16.82 6.12
C THR A 292 9.06 -16.95 5.09
N ALA A 293 8.48 -15.84 4.64
CA ALA A 293 7.43 -15.85 3.64
C ALA A 293 7.91 -16.37 2.27
N LEU A 294 9.10 -15.96 1.82
CA LEU A 294 9.66 -16.47 0.57
C LEU A 294 9.97 -17.97 0.63
N ALA A 295 10.54 -18.46 1.74
CA ALA A 295 10.77 -19.89 1.94
C ALA A 295 9.45 -20.68 1.89
N LEU A 296 8.39 -20.19 2.53
CA LEU A 296 7.05 -20.79 2.46
C LEU A 296 6.50 -20.87 1.03
N GLN A 297 6.79 -19.88 0.17
CA GLN A 297 6.36 -19.89 -1.24
C GLN A 297 7.06 -20.96 -2.10
N THR A 298 8.19 -21.52 -1.64
CA THR A 298 8.86 -22.65 -2.33
C THR A 298 8.18 -23.99 -2.06
N LEU A 299 7.39 -24.08 -1.00
CA LEU A 299 6.70 -25.31 -0.62
C LEU A 299 5.49 -25.55 -1.54
N PRO A 300 5.07 -26.81 -1.75
CA PRO A 300 3.87 -27.10 -2.55
C PRO A 300 2.66 -26.30 -2.05
N VAL A 301 1.94 -25.68 -2.98
CA VAL A 301 0.71 -24.92 -2.71
C VAL A 301 -0.35 -25.89 -2.21
N VAL A 302 -0.93 -25.60 -1.05
CA VAL A 302 -1.99 -26.41 -0.43
C VAL A 302 -2.98 -25.49 0.26
N THR A 303 -4.27 -25.76 0.11
CA THR A 303 -5.29 -25.12 0.95
C THR A 303 -5.35 -25.86 2.27
N LEU A 304 -4.94 -25.20 3.35
CA LEU A 304 -5.05 -25.76 4.68
C LEU A 304 -6.50 -25.66 5.16
N ALA A 305 -7.01 -26.73 5.78
CA ALA A 305 -8.36 -26.73 6.34
C ALA A 305 -8.48 -25.70 7.47
N ASP A 306 -9.56 -24.93 7.45
CA ASP A 306 -9.96 -23.98 8.50
C ASP A 306 -11.43 -24.26 8.82
N THR A 307 -11.66 -25.16 9.78
CA THR A 307 -13.01 -25.63 10.11
C THR A 307 -13.87 -24.53 10.75
N SER A 308 -13.26 -23.63 11.54
CA SER A 308 -13.97 -22.52 12.19
C SER A 308 -14.13 -21.28 11.30
N LYS A 309 -13.44 -21.22 10.15
CA LYS A 309 -13.47 -20.10 9.21
C LYS A 309 -13.02 -18.77 9.81
N ASP A 310 -12.18 -18.81 10.84
CA ASP A 310 -11.63 -17.63 11.51
C ASP A 310 -10.36 -17.07 10.84
N GLY A 311 -9.87 -17.74 9.80
CA GLY A 311 -8.68 -17.36 9.05
C GLY A 311 -7.38 -17.94 9.60
N ILE A 312 -7.43 -18.82 10.60
CA ILE A 312 -6.25 -19.56 11.10
C ILE A 312 -6.45 -21.05 10.81
N PRO A 313 -5.66 -21.69 9.93
CA PRO A 313 -5.86 -23.11 9.62
C PRO A 313 -5.69 -24.04 10.83
N ASP A 314 -6.41 -25.17 10.86
CA ASP A 314 -6.47 -26.09 12.01
C ASP A 314 -5.09 -26.66 12.39
N LEU A 315 -4.24 -26.94 11.39
CA LEU A 315 -2.86 -27.38 11.63
C LEU A 315 -1.98 -26.27 12.20
N VAL A 316 -2.20 -25.01 11.79
CA VAL A 316 -1.52 -23.85 12.36
C VAL A 316 -2.00 -23.63 13.79
N LYS A 317 -3.30 -23.83 14.06
CA LYS A 317 -3.86 -23.73 15.41
C LYS A 317 -3.17 -24.66 16.40
N THR A 318 -2.91 -25.89 15.96
CA THR A 318 -2.19 -26.90 16.72
C THR A 318 -0.77 -26.44 17.07
N LYS A 319 -0.05 -25.80 16.14
CA LYS A 319 1.31 -25.26 16.38
C LYS A 319 1.31 -24.08 17.37
N LEU A 320 0.24 -23.30 17.38
CA LEU A 320 0.05 -22.17 18.29
C LEU A 320 -0.47 -22.60 19.68
N GLY A 321 -0.83 -23.87 19.88
CA GLY A 321 -1.39 -24.36 21.14
C GLY A 321 -2.84 -23.94 21.39
N ILE A 322 -3.60 -23.64 20.33
CA ILE A 322 -5.01 -23.23 20.43
C ILE A 322 -5.89 -24.46 20.43
N THR A 323 -6.67 -24.63 21.50
CA THR A 323 -7.51 -25.82 21.72
C THR A 323 -9.01 -25.54 21.61
N THR A 324 -9.43 -24.29 21.42
CA THR A 324 -10.84 -23.90 21.35
C THR A 324 -11.25 -23.44 19.95
N VAL A 325 -12.43 -23.88 19.51
CA VAL A 325 -13.18 -23.36 18.34
C VAL A 325 -13.70 -21.92 18.59
N ALA A 326 -13.21 -21.25 19.63
CA ALA A 326 -13.61 -19.91 20.05
C ALA A 326 -12.61 -18.88 19.52
N ASP A 327 -13.09 -18.12 18.54
CA ASP A 327 -12.61 -16.89 17.90
C ASP A 327 -11.11 -16.49 18.00
N GLY A 328 -10.56 -16.02 16.88
CA GLY A 328 -9.20 -15.45 16.75
C GLY A 328 -8.96 -14.16 17.53
N ARG A 329 -9.59 -13.96 18.69
CA ARG A 329 -9.31 -12.86 19.62
C ARG A 329 -8.42 -13.27 20.79
N ASN A 330 -8.24 -14.57 21.06
CA ASN A 330 -7.57 -15.04 22.27
C ASN A 330 -6.09 -15.45 22.11
N LEU A 331 -5.41 -14.96 21.06
CA LEU A 331 -4.12 -15.51 20.64
C LEU A 331 -2.89 -14.62 20.64
N LEU A 332 -2.96 -13.42 21.22
CA LEU A 332 -1.75 -12.67 21.47
C LEU A 332 -1.84 -12.00 22.86
N PRO A 333 -0.87 -12.24 23.77
CA PRO A 333 -0.44 -11.20 24.69
C PRO A 333 0.24 -10.12 23.83
N GLY A 334 -0.61 -9.27 23.26
CA GLY A 334 -0.32 -8.27 22.26
C GLY A 334 -1.68 -7.84 21.75
N ASN A 335 -2.12 -6.66 22.14
CA ASN A 335 -3.46 -6.08 22.02
C ASN A 335 -3.97 -5.87 20.57
N GLY A 336 -3.95 -6.91 19.73
CA GLY A 336 -4.24 -6.97 18.29
C GLY A 336 -5.68 -6.64 17.87
N GLN A 337 -6.19 -5.50 18.33
CA GLN A 337 -7.22 -4.73 17.66
C GLN A 337 -6.63 -4.15 16.36
N SER A 338 -6.56 -4.97 15.32
CA SER A 338 -6.59 -4.47 13.95
C SER A 338 -8.05 -4.43 13.51
N VAL A 339 -8.82 -3.49 14.08
CA VAL A 339 -10.14 -3.15 13.54
C VAL A 339 -9.88 -2.38 12.25
N ALA A 340 -10.67 -2.64 11.21
CA ALA A 340 -10.73 -1.76 10.04
C ALA A 340 -10.76 -0.30 10.54
N GLY A 341 -9.75 0.51 10.22
CA GLY A 341 -9.71 1.88 10.70
C GLY A 341 -11.03 2.56 10.36
N VAL A 342 -11.67 3.19 11.35
CA VAL A 342 -12.80 4.06 11.08
C VAL A 342 -12.28 5.19 10.19
N THR A 343 -12.93 5.48 9.09
CA THR A 343 -12.56 6.57 8.18
C THR A 343 -13.63 7.64 8.21
N ALA A 344 -13.19 8.90 8.23
CA ALA A 344 -14.05 10.07 8.11
C ALA A 344 -13.43 11.05 7.11
N SER A 345 -14.26 11.88 6.50
CA SER A 345 -13.86 12.79 5.42
C SER A 345 -13.72 14.23 5.91
N LEU A 346 -12.83 15.00 5.27
CA LEU A 346 -12.74 16.44 5.49
C LEU A 346 -14.13 17.09 5.28
N VAL A 347 -14.52 17.99 6.17
CA VAL A 347 -15.81 18.71 6.09
C VAL A 347 -15.58 20.20 5.83
N VAL A 348 -16.29 20.73 4.84
CA VAL A 348 -16.47 22.18 4.66
C VAL A 348 -17.97 22.43 4.53
N ALA A 349 -18.55 23.16 5.47
CA ALA A 349 -19.98 23.48 5.49
C ALA A 349 -20.19 25.00 5.55
N ASN A 350 -21.24 25.47 4.89
CA ASN A 350 -21.64 26.88 4.92
C ASN A 350 -22.83 27.06 5.85
N ALA A 351 -22.79 28.07 6.71
CA ALA A 351 -23.87 28.47 7.60
C ALA A 351 -24.19 29.96 7.42
N VAL A 352 -25.39 30.37 7.79
CA VAL A 352 -25.83 31.78 7.71
C VAL A 352 -26.05 32.32 9.11
N LEU A 353 -25.54 33.52 9.39
CA LEU A 353 -25.72 34.21 10.66
C LEU A 353 -27.20 34.24 11.07
N ASN A 354 -27.49 33.91 12.33
CA ASN A 354 -28.83 33.86 12.92
C ASN A 354 -29.83 32.87 12.28
N GLN A 355 -29.38 31.95 11.42
CA GLN A 355 -30.21 30.87 10.89
C GLN A 355 -29.86 29.51 11.52
N ALA A 356 -30.86 28.66 11.70
CA ALA A 356 -30.64 27.32 12.23
C ALA A 356 -29.76 26.49 11.28
N PHE A 357 -28.74 25.85 11.83
CA PHE A 357 -27.82 24.97 11.14
C PHE A 357 -27.96 23.53 11.65
N ASN A 358 -27.94 22.56 10.73
CA ASN A 358 -27.92 21.13 11.05
C ASN A 358 -27.07 20.40 9.99
N TYR A 359 -26.04 19.69 10.44
CA TYR A 359 -25.15 18.92 9.58
C TYR A 359 -24.75 17.62 10.25
N THR A 360 -24.81 16.49 9.55
CA THR A 360 -24.46 15.17 10.11
C THR A 360 -23.13 14.68 9.53
N LEU A 361 -22.14 14.50 10.41
CA LEU A 361 -20.86 13.89 10.08
C LEU A 361 -21.06 12.43 9.67
N GLN A 362 -20.31 12.01 8.65
CA GLN A 362 -20.35 10.64 8.14
C GLN A 362 -19.07 9.90 8.52
N ALA A 363 -19.22 8.62 8.85
CA ALA A 363 -18.13 7.71 9.10
C ALA A 363 -18.39 6.37 8.41
N SER A 364 -17.31 5.72 7.99
CA SER A 364 -17.33 4.41 7.35
C SER A 364 -16.15 3.57 7.85
N GLY A 365 -16.13 2.27 7.56
CA GLY A 365 -15.17 1.35 8.18
C GLY A 365 -15.46 1.16 9.68
N GLY A 366 -14.55 0.52 10.42
CA GLY A 366 -14.78 0.22 11.84
C GLY A 366 -16.04 -0.60 12.13
N THR A 367 -16.51 -0.56 13.38
CA THR A 367 -17.71 -1.23 13.88
C THR A 367 -18.68 -0.23 14.51
N ALA A 368 -19.83 -0.02 13.87
CA ALA A 368 -20.91 0.80 14.43
C ALA A 368 -21.39 0.26 15.81
N PRO A 369 -21.89 1.12 16.71
CA PRO A 369 -22.13 2.55 16.54
C PRO A 369 -20.87 3.42 16.56
N TYR A 370 -20.95 4.57 15.90
CA TYR A 370 -19.89 5.59 15.89
C TYR A 370 -20.19 6.70 16.89
N THR A 371 -19.14 7.24 17.49
CA THR A 371 -19.17 8.38 18.42
C THR A 371 -18.24 9.48 17.92
N PHE A 372 -18.64 10.74 18.08
CA PHE A 372 -17.92 11.91 17.57
C PHE A 372 -17.61 12.92 18.66
N SER A 373 -16.46 13.58 18.57
CA SER A 373 -16.04 14.63 19.52
C SER A 373 -15.10 15.65 18.87
N ILE A 374 -15.07 16.89 19.38
CA ILE A 374 -14.08 17.91 18.98
C ILE A 374 -12.78 17.69 19.76
N LEU A 375 -11.65 17.60 19.06
CA LEU A 375 -10.32 17.48 19.66
C LEU A 375 -9.64 18.85 19.85
N SER A 376 -9.80 19.75 18.87
CA SER A 376 -9.16 21.07 18.88
C SER A 376 -9.88 22.05 17.96
N GLY A 377 -9.61 23.34 18.14
CA GLY A 377 -10.33 24.43 17.48
C GLY A 377 -11.69 24.69 18.12
N SER A 378 -12.55 25.44 17.43
CA SER A 378 -13.86 25.82 17.95
C SER A 378 -14.93 25.74 16.87
N LEU A 379 -16.14 25.40 17.30
CA LEU A 379 -17.35 25.63 16.51
C LEU A 379 -17.77 27.10 16.66
N PRO A 380 -18.64 27.64 15.77
CA PRO A 380 -19.21 28.96 15.95
C PRO A 380 -19.86 29.13 17.32
N ASP A 381 -19.84 30.33 17.89
CA ASP A 381 -20.72 30.66 19.03
C ASP A 381 -22.18 30.70 18.55
N GLY A 382 -23.15 30.35 19.41
CA GLY A 382 -24.55 30.35 19.03
C GLY A 382 -25.57 30.33 20.16
N SER A 383 -26.81 30.70 19.83
CA SER A 383 -27.97 30.70 20.75
C SER A 383 -29.24 30.17 20.04
N PRO A 384 -29.78 28.99 20.44
CA PRO A 384 -29.25 28.07 21.44
C PRO A 384 -27.90 27.48 21.00
N GLN A 385 -27.14 26.99 21.98
CA GLN A 385 -25.74 26.59 21.86
C GLN A 385 -25.42 25.82 20.57
N PHE A 386 -24.39 26.24 19.86
CA PHE A 386 -23.90 25.55 18.67
C PHE A 386 -22.93 24.45 19.09
N THR A 387 -23.29 23.18 18.84
CA THR A 387 -22.60 22.02 19.42
C THR A 387 -22.50 20.85 18.45
N LEU A 388 -21.57 19.93 18.75
CA LEU A 388 -21.48 18.60 18.15
C LEU A 388 -22.03 17.57 19.16
N ALA A 389 -23.09 16.86 18.77
CA ALA A 389 -23.61 15.71 19.51
C ALA A 389 -22.78 14.44 19.24
N SER A 390 -22.78 13.51 20.20
CA SER A 390 -21.99 12.28 20.11
C SER A 390 -22.36 11.38 18.93
N ASN A 391 -23.56 11.51 18.38
CA ASN A 391 -24.02 10.79 17.18
C ASN A 391 -23.54 11.42 15.85
N GLY A 392 -22.73 12.48 15.90
CA GLY A 392 -22.16 13.13 14.71
C GLY A 392 -22.96 14.32 14.18
N VAL A 393 -24.07 14.69 14.83
CA VAL A 393 -24.87 15.85 14.41
C VAL A 393 -24.27 17.14 14.98
N ILE A 394 -23.90 18.07 14.10
CA ILE A 394 -23.55 19.46 14.42
C ILE A 394 -24.80 20.31 14.24
N SER A 395 -25.20 21.03 15.28
CA SER A 395 -26.40 21.88 15.22
C SER A 395 -26.31 23.11 16.11
N GLY A 396 -27.01 24.17 15.70
CA GLY A 396 -27.16 25.42 16.46
C GLY A 396 -27.48 26.61 15.56
N THR A 397 -27.51 27.81 16.13
CA THR A 397 -27.72 29.06 15.40
C THR A 397 -26.52 29.97 15.60
N PRO A 398 -25.66 30.20 14.58
CA PRO A 398 -24.41 30.92 14.77
C PRO A 398 -24.66 32.43 14.97
N THR A 399 -23.94 33.05 15.90
CA THR A 399 -24.07 34.48 16.26
C THR A 399 -22.88 35.34 15.82
N ALA A 400 -21.87 34.73 15.19
CA ALA A 400 -20.69 35.42 14.69
C ALA A 400 -20.33 34.97 13.26
N VAL A 401 -19.90 35.92 12.44
CA VAL A 401 -19.50 35.71 11.03
C VAL A 401 -18.03 35.32 10.98
N GLY A 402 -17.65 34.40 10.08
CA GLY A 402 -16.26 34.04 9.86
C GLY A 402 -16.01 32.54 9.68
N PRO A 403 -14.76 32.14 9.39
CA PRO A 403 -14.36 30.74 9.31
C PRO A 403 -14.08 30.18 10.72
N PHE A 404 -14.71 29.06 11.04
CA PHE A 404 -14.51 28.32 12.28
C PHE A 404 -13.86 26.98 11.94
N ASN A 405 -12.56 26.86 12.23
CA ASN A 405 -11.79 25.65 11.96
C ASN A 405 -11.72 24.79 13.22
N PHE A 406 -11.95 23.50 13.06
CA PHE A 406 -11.87 22.52 14.14
C PHE A 406 -11.29 21.20 13.64
N THR A 407 -10.81 20.38 14.56
CA THR A 407 -10.48 18.98 14.32
C THR A 407 -11.44 18.13 15.12
N TYR A 408 -12.14 17.22 14.45
CA TYR A 408 -13.03 16.27 15.11
C TYR A 408 -12.44 14.86 15.04
N GLN A 409 -12.78 14.05 16.04
CA GLN A 409 -12.47 12.63 16.09
C GLN A 409 -13.76 11.86 15.94
N VAL A 410 -13.72 10.82 15.12
CA VAL A 410 -14.69 9.73 15.15
C VAL A 410 -14.06 8.53 15.85
N ARG A 411 -14.84 7.85 16.68
CA ARG A 411 -14.49 6.63 17.40
C ARG A 411 -15.58 5.60 17.21
N ASP A 412 -15.23 4.38 16.82
CA ASP A 412 -16.17 3.28 16.69
C ASP A 412 -16.40 2.55 18.03
N SER A 413 -17.30 1.57 18.05
CA SER A 413 -17.63 0.80 19.26
C SER A 413 -16.48 -0.07 19.78
N LEU A 414 -15.44 -0.30 18.97
CA LEU A 414 -14.24 -1.04 19.33
C LEU A 414 -13.06 -0.11 19.67
N ASN A 415 -13.31 1.19 19.79
CA ASN A 415 -12.36 2.25 20.12
C ASN A 415 -11.32 2.59 19.03
N ALA A 416 -11.54 2.15 17.79
CA ALA A 416 -10.76 2.64 16.66
C ALA A 416 -11.12 4.10 16.38
N THR A 417 -10.11 4.93 16.11
CA THR A 417 -10.31 6.38 15.93
C THR A 417 -9.73 6.90 14.62
N ALA A 418 -10.39 7.91 14.04
CA ALA A 418 -9.81 8.78 13.03
C ALA A 418 -10.05 10.24 13.38
N SER A 419 -9.03 11.07 13.13
CA SER A 419 -9.07 12.51 13.37
C SER A 419 -9.03 13.24 12.04
N VAL A 420 -9.95 14.17 11.84
CA VAL A 420 -10.13 14.85 10.56
C VAL A 420 -10.42 16.33 10.80
N ALA A 421 -9.91 17.18 9.92
CA ALA A 421 -10.19 18.61 9.97
C ALA A 421 -11.62 18.91 9.48
N GLY A 422 -12.19 20.00 9.99
CA GLY A 422 -13.47 20.55 9.59
C GLY A 422 -13.45 22.07 9.58
N GLN A 423 -14.23 22.67 8.68
CA GLN A 423 -14.47 24.11 8.65
C GLN A 423 -15.97 24.38 8.50
N ILE A 424 -16.48 25.30 9.32
CA ILE A 424 -17.79 25.93 9.11
C ILE A 424 -17.54 27.39 8.73
N LEU A 425 -17.99 27.78 7.55
CA LEU A 425 -17.96 29.16 7.10
C LEU A 425 -19.32 29.82 7.38
N VAL A 426 -19.37 30.73 8.35
CA VAL A 426 -20.58 31.52 8.63
C VAL A 426 -20.55 32.80 7.80
N SER A 427 -21.52 33.00 6.92
CA SER A 427 -21.72 34.24 6.17
C SER A 427 -22.86 35.07 6.75
N ALA A 428 -22.82 36.40 6.56
CA ALA A 428 -23.95 37.26 6.91
C ALA A 428 -25.20 36.87 6.11
N ALA A 429 -26.38 37.02 6.72
CA ALA A 429 -27.63 36.89 5.98
C ALA A 429 -27.69 37.98 4.90
N PRO A 430 -28.27 37.69 3.71
CA PRO A 430 -28.59 38.73 2.75
C PRO A 430 -29.52 39.75 3.44
N ALA A 431 -29.26 41.04 3.31
CA ALA A 431 -30.17 42.06 3.81
C ALA A 431 -31.53 41.91 3.08
N GLU A 432 -32.61 41.76 3.83
CA GLU A 432 -33.95 41.83 3.26
C GLU A 432 -34.18 43.25 2.70
N ALA A 433 -34.63 43.35 1.45
CA ALA A 433 -35.01 44.63 0.87
C ALA A 433 -36.27 45.13 1.57
N ILE A 434 -36.13 46.15 2.42
CA ILE A 434 -37.27 46.84 3.02
C ILE A 434 -37.91 47.70 1.93
N PHE A 435 -39.10 47.31 1.45
CA PHE A 435 -39.99 48.23 0.75
C PHE A 435 -40.71 49.06 1.81
N ASP A 436 -40.19 50.24 2.09
CA ASP A 436 -40.83 51.22 2.97
C ASP A 436 -42.06 51.79 2.24
N THR A 437 -43.25 51.33 2.64
CA THR A 437 -44.54 51.85 2.14
C THR A 437 -45.09 53.00 2.97
N ASP A 438 -44.37 53.51 3.97
CA ASP A 438 -44.78 54.66 4.77
C ASP A 438 -44.00 55.92 4.38
N VAL A 439 -44.35 56.52 3.23
CA VAL A 439 -44.06 57.95 3.02
C VAL A 439 -45.12 58.74 3.80
N PRO A 440 -44.77 59.50 4.86
CA PRO A 440 -45.74 60.33 5.54
C PRO A 440 -46.13 61.48 4.62
N THR A 441 -47.41 61.58 4.25
CA THR A 441 -47.94 62.77 3.57
C THR A 441 -47.86 63.96 4.52
N LEU A 442 -47.07 64.98 4.16
CA LEU A 442 -46.92 66.21 4.95
C LEU A 442 -48.26 66.95 5.09
N PRO A 443 -48.59 67.53 6.26
CA PRO A 443 -49.79 68.35 6.44
C PRO A 443 -49.76 69.59 5.52
N GLU A 444 -50.93 70.09 5.10
CA GLU A 444 -51.08 71.11 4.04
C GLU A 444 -50.27 72.42 4.25
N TRP A 445 -49.97 72.79 5.49
CA TRP A 445 -49.10 73.95 5.77
C TRP A 445 -47.62 73.70 5.40
N GLY A 446 -47.16 72.45 5.39
CA GLY A 446 -45.81 72.04 4.98
C GLY A 446 -45.58 72.13 3.46
N ALA A 447 -46.63 71.94 2.65
CA ALA A 447 -46.55 72.09 1.20
C ALA A 447 -46.39 73.57 0.78
N ILE A 448 -47.03 74.49 1.50
CA ILE A 448 -46.97 75.94 1.20
C ILE A 448 -45.61 76.55 1.57
N VAL A 449 -44.99 76.09 2.66
CA VAL A 449 -43.66 76.56 3.10
C VAL A 449 -42.55 76.06 2.16
N MET A 450 -42.66 74.84 1.63
CA MET A 450 -41.70 74.29 0.65
C MET A 450 -41.80 74.96 -0.72
N GLY A 451 -42.99 75.40 -1.15
CA GLY A 451 -43.16 76.18 -2.39
C GLY A 451 -42.55 77.59 -2.34
N GLY A 452 -42.61 78.26 -1.19
CA GLY A 452 -42.02 79.60 -1.00
C GLY A 452 -40.49 79.61 -0.92
N LEU A 453 -39.89 78.56 -0.36
CA LEU A 453 -38.44 78.42 -0.21
C LEU A 453 -37.72 78.03 -1.53
N LEU A 454 -38.42 77.40 -2.48
CA LEU A 454 -37.88 77.02 -3.79
C LEU A 454 -37.85 78.16 -4.83
N LEU A 455 -38.68 79.21 -4.69
CA LEU A 455 -38.65 80.38 -5.59
C LEU A 455 -37.69 81.49 -5.11
N ALA A 456 -37.49 81.65 -3.80
CA ALA A 456 -36.52 82.61 -3.26
C ALA A 456 -35.05 82.18 -3.49
N SER A 457 -34.80 80.87 -3.59
CA SER A 457 -33.46 80.31 -3.84
C SER A 457 -33.01 80.39 -5.30
N MET A 458 -33.92 80.59 -6.26
CA MET A 458 -33.55 80.86 -7.67
C MET A 458 -33.07 82.31 -7.92
N VAL A 459 -33.57 83.30 -7.17
CA VAL A 459 -33.18 84.72 -7.39
C VAL A 459 -31.85 85.07 -6.71
N VAL A 460 -31.51 84.43 -5.57
CA VAL A 460 -30.25 84.66 -4.85
C VAL A 460 -29.04 84.07 -5.58
N LEU A 461 -29.24 83.08 -6.46
CA LEU A 461 -28.18 82.48 -7.28
C LEU A 461 -27.84 83.30 -8.54
N ASP A 462 -28.77 84.08 -9.10
CA ASP A 462 -28.50 84.92 -10.28
C ASP A 462 -27.63 86.15 -9.92
N ARG A 463 -27.85 86.74 -8.74
CA ARG A 463 -27.04 87.88 -8.25
C ARG A 463 -25.60 87.52 -7.85
N ARG A 464 -25.25 86.25 -7.63
CA ARG A 464 -23.88 85.82 -7.28
C ARG A 464 -23.03 85.38 -8.47
N ARG A 465 -23.61 85.17 -9.68
CA ARG A 465 -22.86 84.75 -10.87
C ARG A 465 -22.21 85.89 -11.67
N ASN A 466 -22.74 87.12 -11.63
CA ASN A 466 -22.17 88.22 -12.42
C ASN A 466 -20.99 88.98 -11.78
N ASN A 467 -20.70 88.81 -10.49
CA ASN A 467 -19.56 89.48 -9.82
C ASN A 467 -18.22 88.71 -9.91
N LYS A 468 -18.12 87.70 -10.78
CA LYS A 468 -16.85 87.07 -11.19
C LYS A 468 -16.85 86.78 -12.70
N ARG A 469 -16.84 87.84 -13.52
CA ARG A 469 -16.13 87.92 -14.80
C ARG A 469 -15.88 89.37 -15.17
#